data_AF-A0A7T3T4C4-F1
#
_entry.id   AF-A0A7T3T4C4-F1
#
_cell.length_a   1.000
_cell.length_b   1.000
_cell.length_c   1.000
_cell.angle_alpha   90.00
_cell.angle_beta   90.00
_cell.angle_gamma   90.00
#
_symmetry.space_group_name_H-M   'P 1'
#
loop_
_entity.id
_entity.type
_entity.pdbx_description
1 polymer ?
#
loop_
_entity_poly.entity_id
_entity_poly.type
_entity_poly.pdbx_seq_one_letter_code
_entity_poly.pdbx_strand_id
1 'polypeptide(L)'
;MIKFLIFNIKKKWRRIPLLILLAVLMVFIFTQIGEIFHYPVNSDVDLHKLEGYGENSYLYKKKTDSEIKKELKNNIEKTISDNTNDADTLSRLKELLEDIDNYDLDELIEKSKRDNVAYTYLINNIQEIKMEYQSYNAINKELLSNTKNKGYQVEFQKNYITYIQAIIAFLLIVFIIIIFEEDDRYNIRESMKITSNNYLKFFITELCTVLVPIIIFTYTLGVCLNVYSYFKFYVADYDIEYLPMTTKYCLYFIPSLICFTSVLILIISRTKNYMSIMPLYLVWIIFNITPRATKLPMIFESLIVLRRLDTNILNEDNIIIRQVFIVVISIIILILSYNERKEKVL
;
A
#
# COMPACT_ATOMS: atom_id res chain seq x y z
N MET A 1 -18.75 -22.92 20.79
CA MET A 1 -18.32 -21.93 19.77
C MET A 1 -16.95 -22.26 19.20
N ILE A 2 -15.86 -22.26 19.99
CA ILE A 2 -14.50 -22.50 19.49
C ILE A 2 -14.33 -23.84 18.75
N LYS A 3 -14.80 -24.96 19.33
CA LYS A 3 -14.75 -26.28 18.66
C LYS A 3 -15.46 -26.29 17.29
N PHE A 4 -16.60 -25.59 17.20
CA PHE A 4 -17.38 -25.46 15.97
C PHE A 4 -16.67 -24.56 14.94
N LEU A 5 -16.07 -23.45 15.39
CA LEU A 5 -15.24 -22.58 14.55
C LEU A 5 -14.06 -23.35 13.96
N ILE A 6 -13.31 -24.09 14.79
CA ILE A 6 -12.15 -24.88 14.34
C ILE A 6 -12.58 -25.92 13.31
N PHE A 7 -13.70 -26.61 13.55
CA PHE A 7 -14.26 -27.57 12.60
C PHE A 7 -14.62 -26.91 11.26
N ASN A 8 -15.33 -25.78 11.29
CA ASN A 8 -15.70 -25.04 10.08
C ASN A 8 -14.48 -24.54 9.30
N ILE A 9 -13.49 -23.96 9.98
CA ILE A 9 -12.25 -23.50 9.35
C ILE A 9 -11.56 -24.69 8.68
N LYS A 10 -11.33 -25.80 9.41
CA LYS A 10 -10.66 -26.99 8.88
C LYS A 10 -11.37 -27.58 7.67
N LYS A 11 -12.71 -27.58 7.67
CA LYS A 11 -13.54 -28.09 6.58
C LYS A 11 -13.50 -27.18 5.35
N LYS A 12 -13.71 -25.87 5.55
CA LYS A 12 -13.81 -24.90 4.43
C LYS A 12 -12.43 -24.61 3.82
N TRP A 13 -11.41 -24.34 4.63
CA TRP A 13 -10.09 -23.89 4.15
C TRP A 13 -9.18 -25.00 3.58
N ARG A 14 -9.59 -26.28 3.67
CA ARG A 14 -8.92 -27.38 2.95
C ARG A 14 -9.22 -27.40 1.46
N ARG A 15 -10.10 -26.52 0.97
CA ARG A 15 -10.57 -26.56 -0.41
C ARG A 15 -9.63 -25.86 -1.37
N ILE A 16 -9.51 -26.45 -2.56
CA ILE A 16 -8.62 -26.00 -3.62
C ILE A 16 -8.85 -24.51 -3.99
N PRO A 17 -10.09 -24.01 -4.17
CA PRO A 17 -10.29 -22.60 -4.53
C PRO A 17 -9.74 -21.62 -3.50
N LEU A 18 -9.89 -21.91 -2.21
CA LEU A 18 -9.36 -21.06 -1.13
C LEU A 18 -7.84 -21.14 -1.03
N LEU A 19 -7.27 -22.32 -1.27
CA LEU A 19 -5.81 -22.50 -1.34
C LEU A 19 -5.21 -21.74 -2.53
N ILE A 20 -5.85 -21.78 -3.70
CA ILE A 20 -5.45 -20.99 -4.87
C ILE A 20 -5.52 -19.50 -4.54
N LEU A 21 -6.59 -19.05 -3.87
CA LEU A 21 -6.74 -17.64 -3.51
C LEU A 21 -5.66 -17.16 -2.53
N LEU A 22 -5.23 -18.01 -1.60
CA LEU A 22 -4.08 -17.74 -0.73
C LEU A 22 -2.76 -17.69 -1.51
N ALA A 23 -2.57 -18.57 -2.49
CA ALA A 23 -1.38 -18.54 -3.35
C ALA A 23 -1.34 -17.27 -4.20
N VAL A 24 -2.49 -16.85 -4.74
CA VAL A 24 -2.63 -15.58 -5.48
C VAL A 24 -2.31 -14.39 -4.55
N LEU A 25 -2.87 -14.37 -3.34
CA LEU A 25 -2.55 -13.35 -2.33
C LEU A 25 -1.04 -13.31 -2.05
N MET A 26 -0.40 -14.46 -1.91
CA MET A 26 1.04 -14.56 -1.67
C MET A 26 1.84 -13.95 -2.84
N VAL A 27 1.51 -14.29 -4.09
CA VAL A 27 2.17 -13.73 -5.28
C VAL A 27 2.04 -12.21 -5.32
N PHE A 28 0.83 -11.68 -5.11
CA PHE A 28 0.62 -10.23 -5.07
C PHE A 28 1.39 -9.55 -3.95
N ILE A 29 1.51 -10.18 -2.78
CA ILE A 29 2.33 -9.63 -1.71
C ILE A 29 3.79 -9.56 -2.18
N PHE A 30 4.39 -10.66 -2.62
CA PHE A 30 5.80 -10.68 -3.02
C PHE A 30 6.13 -9.70 -4.16
N THR A 31 5.22 -9.47 -5.10
CA THR A 31 5.46 -8.50 -6.17
C THR A 31 5.48 -7.05 -5.68
N GLN A 32 4.68 -6.72 -4.65
CA GLN A 32 4.54 -5.35 -4.13
C GLN A 32 5.61 -4.98 -3.08
N ILE A 33 6.23 -5.95 -2.42
CA ILE A 33 7.27 -5.73 -1.38
C ILE A 33 8.66 -6.23 -1.81
N GLY A 34 8.94 -6.26 -3.11
CA GLY A 34 10.19 -6.79 -3.66
C GLY A 34 11.46 -6.06 -3.18
N GLU A 35 11.35 -4.79 -2.80
CA GLU A 35 12.44 -3.99 -2.22
C GLU A 35 13.14 -4.66 -1.02
N ILE A 36 12.40 -5.45 -0.24
CA ILE A 36 12.94 -6.14 0.95
C ILE A 36 14.14 -7.04 0.62
N PHE A 37 14.20 -7.55 -0.61
CA PHE A 37 15.27 -8.44 -1.06
C PHE A 37 16.56 -7.69 -1.41
N HIS A 38 16.48 -6.37 -1.59
CA HIS A 38 17.58 -5.53 -2.07
C HIS A 38 18.19 -4.61 -0.99
N TYR A 39 17.59 -4.56 0.20
CA TYR A 39 18.18 -3.88 1.37
C TYR A 39 18.81 -4.85 2.39
N PRO A 40 19.98 -4.55 3.01
CA PRO A 40 20.85 -3.40 2.70
C PRO A 40 21.43 -3.51 1.28
N VAL A 41 21.73 -2.35 0.70
CA VAL A 41 22.28 -2.22 -0.66
C VAL A 41 23.75 -2.56 -0.62
N ASN A 42 24.16 -3.58 -1.38
CA ASN A 42 25.56 -4.04 -1.41
C ASN A 42 26.11 -4.20 -2.85
N SER A 43 25.30 -3.92 -3.87
CA SER A 43 25.67 -4.11 -5.28
C SER A 43 24.92 -3.17 -6.22
N ASP A 44 25.46 -2.96 -7.43
CA ASP A 44 24.81 -2.20 -8.49
C ASP A 44 23.50 -2.86 -8.94
N VAL A 45 23.42 -4.20 -8.85
CA VAL A 45 22.18 -4.93 -9.15
C VAL A 45 21.08 -4.57 -8.16
N ASP A 46 21.41 -4.40 -6.87
CA ASP A 46 20.45 -3.97 -5.87
C ASP A 46 19.98 -2.53 -6.13
N LEU A 47 20.88 -1.62 -6.54
CA LEU A 47 20.52 -0.26 -6.93
C LEU A 47 19.50 -0.24 -8.07
N HIS A 48 19.82 -0.90 -9.19
CA HIS A 48 18.92 -0.94 -10.35
C HIS A 48 17.60 -1.63 -10.06
N LYS A 49 17.61 -2.65 -9.19
CA LYS A 49 16.37 -3.29 -8.74
C LYS A 49 15.52 -2.33 -7.91
N LEU A 50 16.12 -1.61 -6.98
CA LEU A 50 15.42 -0.63 -6.15
C LEU A 50 14.90 0.56 -6.97
N GLU A 51 15.65 1.03 -7.97
CA GLU A 51 15.18 2.02 -8.95
C GLU A 51 13.87 1.57 -9.62
N GLY A 52 13.77 0.29 -9.98
CA GLY A 52 12.58 -0.29 -10.60
C GLY A 52 11.34 -0.39 -9.68
N TYR A 53 11.48 -0.24 -8.37
CA TYR A 53 10.36 -0.32 -7.41
C TYR A 53 9.72 1.06 -7.09
N GLY A 54 10.28 2.18 -7.56
CA GLY A 54 9.70 3.52 -7.44
C GLY A 54 10.61 4.54 -6.74
N GLU A 55 10.03 5.60 -6.16
CA GLU A 55 10.76 6.70 -5.50
C GLU A 55 11.48 6.24 -4.22
N ASN A 56 12.67 5.65 -4.38
CA ASN A 56 13.58 5.41 -3.29
C ASN A 56 14.44 6.65 -3.06
N SER A 57 13.89 7.59 -2.28
CA SER A 57 14.54 8.87 -1.92
C SER A 57 15.97 8.72 -1.37
N TYR A 58 16.31 7.57 -0.80
CA TYR A 58 17.62 7.26 -0.24
C TYR A 58 18.69 6.88 -1.27
N LEU A 59 18.33 6.54 -2.51
CA LEU A 59 19.30 6.07 -3.52
C LEU A 59 20.13 7.21 -4.10
N TYR A 60 19.53 8.39 -4.18
CA TYR A 60 20.07 9.52 -4.91
C TYR A 60 20.71 10.52 -3.98
N LYS A 61 21.79 11.14 -4.44
CA LYS A 61 22.40 12.24 -3.70
C LYS A 61 21.42 13.41 -3.64
N LYS A 62 21.03 13.80 -2.42
CA LYS A 62 20.20 14.98 -2.21
C LYS A 62 21.03 16.24 -2.47
N LYS A 63 21.11 16.65 -3.73
CA LYS A 63 21.73 17.91 -4.15
C LYS A 63 20.83 19.08 -3.80
N THR A 64 21.42 20.14 -3.28
CA THR A 64 20.74 21.43 -3.08
C THR A 64 20.48 22.08 -4.43
N ASP A 65 19.48 22.97 -4.51
CA ASP A 65 19.20 23.72 -5.74
C ASP A 65 20.41 24.49 -6.25
N SER A 66 21.28 24.96 -5.34
CA SER A 66 22.55 25.60 -5.70
C SER A 66 23.54 24.63 -6.37
N GLU A 67 23.65 23.39 -5.88
CA GLU A 67 24.50 22.36 -6.49
C GLU A 67 23.96 21.93 -7.86
N ILE A 68 22.64 21.76 -7.98
CA ILE A 68 21.99 21.44 -9.25
C ILE A 68 22.23 22.57 -10.26
N LYS A 69 22.00 23.83 -9.87
CA LYS A 69 22.25 25.00 -10.74
C LYS A 69 23.71 25.07 -11.18
N LYS A 70 24.66 24.81 -10.28
CA LYS A 70 26.10 24.82 -10.58
C LYS A 70 26.49 23.74 -11.60
N GLU A 71 26.01 22.51 -11.43
CA GLU A 71 26.27 21.44 -12.40
C GLU A 71 25.54 21.66 -13.73
N LEU A 72 24.30 22.15 -13.68
CA LEU A 72 23.54 22.53 -14.88
C LEU A 72 24.29 23.58 -15.69
N LYS A 73 24.81 24.62 -15.02
CA LYS A 73 25.64 25.67 -15.61
C LYS A 73 26.88 25.09 -16.30
N ASN A 74 27.63 24.24 -15.60
CA ASN A 74 28.81 23.58 -16.16
C ASN A 74 28.48 22.71 -17.38
N ASN A 75 27.37 21.96 -17.34
CA ASN A 75 26.93 21.11 -18.45
C ASN A 75 26.55 21.93 -19.69
N ILE A 76 25.86 23.06 -19.48
CA ILE A 76 25.49 23.98 -20.57
C ILE A 76 26.72 24.64 -21.17
N GLU A 77 27.63 25.17 -20.34
CA GLU A 77 28.89 25.78 -20.79
C GLU A 77 29.74 24.79 -21.60
N LYS A 78 29.82 23.53 -21.14
CA LYS A 78 30.50 22.46 -21.88
C LYS A 78 29.80 22.15 -23.20
N THR A 79 28.46 22.04 -23.20
CA THR A 79 27.68 21.75 -24.41
C THR A 79 27.80 22.87 -25.45
N ILE A 80 27.81 24.14 -25.02
CA ILE A 80 28.04 25.31 -25.88
C ILE A 80 29.46 25.27 -26.47
N SER A 81 30.43 24.82 -25.68
CA SER A 81 31.84 24.72 -26.12
C SER A 81 32.07 23.57 -27.10
N ASP A 82 31.34 22.46 -26.95
CA ASP A 82 31.50 21.23 -27.74
C ASP A 82 30.62 21.22 -29.02
N ASN A 83 29.48 21.96 -29.07
CA ASN A 83 28.60 22.03 -30.24
C ASN A 83 28.87 23.26 -31.12
N THR A 84 29.32 23.06 -32.36
CA THR A 84 29.58 24.14 -33.34
C THR A 84 28.54 24.26 -34.46
N ASN A 85 27.56 23.37 -34.58
CA ASN A 85 26.82 23.21 -35.85
C ASN A 85 25.33 23.63 -35.84
N ASP A 86 24.74 24.04 -34.70
CA ASP A 86 23.35 24.51 -34.64
C ASP A 86 23.20 25.83 -33.86
N ALA A 87 23.07 26.93 -34.61
CA ALA A 87 23.02 28.28 -34.07
C ALA A 87 21.74 28.57 -33.24
N ASP A 88 20.62 27.92 -33.56
CA ASP A 88 19.35 28.12 -32.85
C ASP A 88 19.40 27.47 -31.46
N THR A 89 19.88 26.23 -31.38
CA THR A 89 20.10 25.54 -30.10
C THR A 89 21.15 26.25 -29.23
N LEU A 90 22.23 26.75 -29.82
CA LEU A 90 23.24 27.55 -29.11
C LEU A 90 22.67 28.84 -28.49
N SER A 91 21.79 29.55 -29.21
CA SER A 91 21.16 30.76 -28.69
C SER A 91 20.27 30.47 -27.49
N ARG A 92 19.47 29.40 -27.56
CA ARG A 92 18.56 28.99 -26.49
C ARG A 92 19.29 28.49 -25.25
N LEU A 93 20.41 27.77 -25.44
CA LEU A 93 21.28 27.34 -24.32
C LEU A 93 21.97 28.52 -23.64
N LYS A 94 22.36 29.57 -24.39
CA LYS A 94 22.92 30.80 -23.82
C LYS A 94 21.89 31.58 -23.01
N GLU A 95 20.67 31.71 -23.53
CA GLU A 95 19.56 32.35 -22.79
C GLU A 95 19.26 31.59 -21.49
N LEU A 96 19.25 30.26 -21.55
CA LEU A 96 19.06 29.41 -20.37
C LEU A 96 20.22 29.52 -19.37
N LEU A 97 21.45 29.72 -19.85
CA LEU A 97 22.64 29.97 -19.01
C LEU A 97 22.52 31.29 -18.23
N GLU A 98 22.04 32.35 -18.87
CA GLU A 98 21.78 33.65 -18.22
C GLU A 98 20.65 33.57 -17.20
N ASP A 99 19.63 32.75 -17.49
CA ASP A 99 18.49 32.57 -16.59
C ASP A 99 18.82 31.78 -15.31
N ILE A 100 19.79 30.86 -15.35
CA ILE A 100 20.17 30.03 -14.18
C ILE A 100 20.56 30.87 -12.95
N ASP A 101 21.27 31.97 -13.16
CA ASP A 101 21.74 32.83 -12.08
C ASP A 101 20.63 33.78 -11.57
N ASN A 102 19.56 33.97 -12.33
CA ASN A 102 18.51 34.97 -12.08
C ASN A 102 17.19 34.38 -11.52
N TYR A 103 16.95 33.09 -11.70
CA TYR A 103 15.70 32.43 -11.30
C TYR A 103 15.93 31.24 -10.38
N ASP A 104 14.96 30.94 -9.52
CA ASP A 104 14.95 29.68 -8.77
C ASP A 104 14.66 28.46 -9.65
N LEU A 105 15.03 27.26 -9.20
CA LEU A 105 15.00 26.06 -10.04
C LEU A 105 13.57 25.78 -10.56
N ASP A 106 12.56 25.99 -9.71
CA ASP A 106 11.15 25.84 -10.08
C ASP A 106 10.69 26.92 -11.08
N GLU A 107 11.14 28.16 -10.90
CA GLU A 107 10.85 29.28 -11.81
C GLU A 107 11.53 29.09 -13.19
N LEU A 108 12.76 28.58 -13.19
CA LEU A 108 13.53 28.21 -14.38
C LEU A 108 12.84 27.10 -15.18
N ILE A 109 12.33 26.07 -14.49
CA ILE A 109 11.54 24.99 -15.10
C ILE A 109 10.23 25.54 -15.68
N GLU A 110 9.57 26.48 -15.00
CA GLU A 110 8.32 27.07 -15.48
C GLU A 110 8.53 27.99 -16.69
N LYS A 111 9.58 28.83 -16.67
CA LYS A 111 9.95 29.72 -17.77
C LYS A 111 10.35 28.95 -19.02
N SER A 112 11.15 27.89 -18.85
CA SER A 112 11.64 27.07 -19.96
C SER A 112 10.54 26.33 -20.70
N LYS A 113 9.37 26.03 -20.09
CA LYS A 113 8.22 25.38 -20.78
C LYS A 113 7.72 26.11 -22.03
N ARG A 114 8.04 27.40 -22.19
CA ARG A 114 7.70 28.18 -23.38
C ARG A 114 8.52 27.77 -24.61
N ASP A 115 9.67 27.14 -24.40
CA ASP A 115 10.53 26.59 -25.43
C ASP A 115 10.77 25.09 -25.20
N ASN A 116 10.24 24.26 -26.09
CA ASN A 116 10.34 22.81 -25.99
C ASN A 116 11.79 22.29 -26.00
N VAL A 117 12.72 22.97 -26.68
CA VAL A 117 14.13 22.54 -26.78
C VAL A 117 14.87 22.83 -25.47
N ALA A 118 14.74 24.06 -24.97
CA ALA A 118 15.32 24.48 -23.71
C ALA A 118 14.75 23.69 -22.52
N TYR A 119 13.42 23.49 -22.51
CA TYR A 119 12.74 22.67 -21.50
C TYR A 119 13.21 21.22 -21.49
N THR A 120 13.27 20.58 -22.66
CA THR A 120 13.68 19.17 -22.76
C THR A 120 15.13 18.99 -22.31
N TYR A 121 16.03 19.88 -22.72
CA TYR A 121 17.43 19.83 -22.31
C TYR A 121 17.58 20.01 -20.79
N LEU A 122 16.85 20.98 -20.22
CA LEU A 122 16.87 21.30 -18.79
C LEU A 122 16.32 20.17 -17.94
N ILE A 123 15.18 19.59 -18.31
CA ILE A 123 14.59 18.47 -17.58
C ILE A 123 15.49 17.24 -17.63
N ASN A 124 16.05 16.90 -18.78
CA ASN A 124 16.95 15.75 -18.91
C ASN A 124 18.23 15.93 -18.09
N ASN A 125 18.87 17.10 -18.15
CA ASN A 125 20.06 17.37 -17.35
C ASN A 125 19.76 17.40 -15.84
N ILE A 126 18.65 18.02 -15.43
CA ILE A 126 18.23 18.00 -14.02
C ILE A 126 17.96 16.58 -13.56
N GLN A 127 17.35 15.73 -14.40
CA GLN A 127 17.15 14.31 -14.10
C GLN A 127 18.49 13.59 -13.96
N GLU A 128 19.41 13.71 -14.91
CA GLU A 128 20.74 13.09 -14.83
C GLU A 128 21.54 13.54 -13.60
N ILE A 129 21.50 14.84 -13.29
CA ILE A 129 22.14 15.44 -12.11
C ILE A 129 21.54 14.90 -10.81
N LYS A 130 20.20 14.74 -10.77
CA LYS A 130 19.47 14.17 -9.64
C LYS A 130 19.67 12.67 -9.49
N MET A 131 19.94 11.95 -10.58
CA MET A 131 20.08 10.48 -10.60
C MET A 131 21.48 9.98 -10.17
N GLU A 132 22.38 10.86 -9.72
CA GLU A 132 23.69 10.43 -9.19
C GLU A 132 23.50 9.58 -7.92
N TYR A 133 23.77 8.28 -8.05
CA TYR A 133 23.68 7.32 -6.94
C TYR A 133 24.63 7.68 -5.81
N GLN A 134 24.14 7.62 -4.58
CA GLN A 134 25.03 7.65 -3.43
C GLN A 134 25.84 6.35 -3.35
N SER A 135 26.99 6.39 -2.67
CA SER A 135 27.71 5.15 -2.33
C SER A 135 26.81 4.23 -1.49
N TYR A 136 26.95 2.91 -1.64
CA TYR A 136 26.14 1.93 -0.89
C TYR A 136 26.10 2.19 0.62
N ASN A 137 27.25 2.53 1.20
CA ASN A 137 27.37 2.85 2.63
C ASN A 137 26.59 4.12 3.01
N ALA A 138 26.54 5.12 2.13
CA ALA A 138 25.78 6.34 2.36
C ALA A 138 24.26 6.05 2.33
N ILE A 139 23.79 5.27 1.35
CA ILE A 139 22.38 4.84 1.26
C ILE A 139 21.95 4.10 2.53
N ASN A 140 22.71 3.10 2.94
CA ASN A 140 22.39 2.30 4.12
C ASN A 140 22.44 3.14 5.41
N LYS A 141 23.39 4.08 5.53
CA LYS A 141 23.46 5.01 6.68
C LYS A 141 22.29 5.99 6.71
N GLU A 142 21.89 6.54 5.56
CA GLU A 142 20.75 7.44 5.46
C GLU A 142 19.45 6.71 5.85
N LEU A 143 19.26 5.50 5.32
CA LEU A 143 18.14 4.63 5.71
C LEU A 143 18.12 4.37 7.22
N LEU A 144 19.26 4.02 7.83
CA LEU A 144 19.36 3.77 9.27
C LEU A 144 19.07 5.01 10.10
N SER A 145 19.59 6.17 9.68
CA SER A 145 19.32 7.47 10.32
C SER A 145 17.82 7.77 10.30
N ASN A 146 17.17 7.65 9.14
CA ASN A 146 15.75 7.96 8.97
C ASN A 146 14.84 6.96 9.69
N THR A 147 15.27 5.71 9.85
CA THR A 147 14.51 4.65 10.52
C THR A 147 14.84 4.49 12.00
N LYS A 148 15.70 5.34 12.57
CA LYS A 148 16.17 5.27 13.97
C LYS A 148 16.80 3.91 14.28
N ASN A 149 17.77 3.49 13.46
CA ASN A 149 18.50 2.22 13.58
C ASN A 149 17.61 0.96 13.58
N LYS A 150 16.49 0.98 12.85
CA LYS A 150 15.63 -0.20 12.66
C LYS A 150 15.77 -0.83 11.27
N GLY A 151 16.67 -0.29 10.45
CA GLY A 151 16.87 -0.70 9.07
C GLY A 151 15.59 -0.57 8.25
N TYR A 152 15.43 -1.43 7.25
CA TYR A 152 14.26 -1.40 6.35
C TYR A 152 12.93 -1.81 7.02
N GLN A 153 12.93 -2.28 8.28
CA GLN A 153 11.71 -2.74 8.98
C GLN A 153 10.60 -1.66 9.07
N VAL A 154 10.97 -0.39 9.21
CA VAL A 154 10.00 0.71 9.34
C VAL A 154 9.21 0.91 8.04
N GLU A 155 9.93 1.00 6.91
CA GLU A 155 9.36 1.17 5.58
C GLU A 155 8.66 -0.11 5.13
N PHE A 156 9.26 -1.28 5.37
CA PHE A 156 8.63 -2.57 5.12
C PHE A 156 7.25 -2.66 5.76
N GLN A 157 7.13 -2.37 7.06
CA GLN A 157 5.83 -2.45 7.74
C GLN A 157 4.82 -1.43 7.19
N LYS A 158 5.27 -0.27 6.74
CA LYS A 158 4.42 0.77 6.14
C LYS A 158 3.87 0.29 4.79
N ASN A 159 4.75 -0.21 3.93
CA ASN A 159 4.45 -0.72 2.60
C ASN A 159 3.59 -1.97 2.69
N TYR A 160 4.03 -2.97 3.47
CA TYR A 160 3.34 -4.23 3.65
C TYR A 160 1.89 -4.02 4.11
N ILE A 161 1.66 -3.25 5.17
CA ILE A 161 0.31 -3.00 5.69
C ILE A 161 -0.55 -2.30 4.63
N THR A 162 -0.02 -1.30 3.94
CA THR A 162 -0.78 -0.56 2.92
C THR A 162 -1.20 -1.48 1.77
N TYR A 163 -0.26 -2.26 1.22
CA TYR A 163 -0.52 -3.13 0.08
C TYR A 163 -1.42 -4.30 0.44
N ILE A 164 -1.23 -4.96 1.59
CA ILE A 164 -2.12 -6.08 1.98
C ILE A 164 -3.55 -5.62 2.20
N GLN A 165 -3.78 -4.40 2.72
CA GLN A 165 -5.13 -3.90 2.93
C GLN A 165 -5.84 -3.73 1.58
N ALA A 166 -5.15 -3.15 0.59
CA ALA A 166 -5.68 -2.99 -0.76
C ALA A 166 -5.94 -4.34 -1.44
N ILE A 167 -4.95 -5.24 -1.47
CA ILE A 167 -5.08 -6.56 -2.11
C ILE A 167 -6.22 -7.35 -1.46
N ILE A 168 -6.28 -7.37 -0.13
CA ILE A 168 -7.33 -8.11 0.57
C ILE A 168 -8.69 -7.50 0.34
N ALA A 169 -8.84 -6.18 0.30
CA ALA A 169 -10.15 -5.56 0.05
C ALA A 169 -10.79 -6.10 -1.25
N PHE A 170 -10.00 -6.33 -2.30
CA PHE A 170 -10.44 -6.98 -3.54
C PHE A 170 -10.69 -8.48 -3.38
N LEU A 171 -9.73 -9.24 -2.85
CA LEU A 171 -9.85 -10.70 -2.74
C LEU A 171 -10.94 -11.14 -1.76
N LEU A 172 -11.32 -10.29 -0.79
CA LEU A 172 -12.34 -10.58 0.21
C LEU A 172 -13.70 -10.88 -0.41
N ILE A 173 -13.99 -10.29 -1.58
CA ILE A 173 -15.20 -10.59 -2.37
C ILE A 173 -15.25 -12.09 -2.69
N VAL A 174 -14.16 -12.60 -3.27
CA VAL A 174 -14.06 -14.00 -3.71
C VAL A 174 -14.04 -14.94 -2.50
N PHE A 175 -13.32 -14.59 -1.43
CA PHE A 175 -13.34 -15.35 -0.17
C PHE A 175 -14.76 -15.50 0.38
N ILE A 176 -15.50 -14.40 0.48
CA ILE A 176 -16.85 -14.41 1.04
C ILE A 176 -17.81 -15.17 0.13
N ILE A 177 -17.79 -14.94 -1.19
CA ILE A 177 -18.70 -15.64 -2.13
C ILE A 177 -18.52 -17.16 -2.02
N ILE A 178 -17.27 -17.66 -2.08
CA ILE A 178 -16.99 -19.10 -1.99
C ILE A 178 -17.47 -19.68 -0.65
N ILE A 179 -17.27 -18.95 0.45
CA ILE A 179 -17.62 -19.42 1.80
C ILE A 179 -19.14 -19.39 2.04
N PHE A 180 -19.86 -18.40 1.49
CA PHE A 180 -21.28 -18.16 1.73
C PHE A 180 -22.19 -18.89 0.74
N GLU A 181 -21.86 -18.96 -0.56
CA GLU A 181 -22.65 -19.70 -1.55
C GLU A 181 -22.76 -21.19 -1.22
N GLU A 182 -21.75 -21.73 -0.55
CA GLU A 182 -21.77 -23.12 -0.13
C GLU A 182 -22.70 -23.37 1.05
N ASP A 183 -22.80 -22.43 1.99
CA ASP A 183 -23.73 -22.57 3.10
C ASP A 183 -25.19 -22.57 2.62
N ASP A 184 -25.44 -21.87 1.51
CA ASP A 184 -26.71 -21.88 0.79
C ASP A 184 -26.91 -23.17 -0.02
N ARG A 185 -25.90 -23.65 -0.76
CA ARG A 185 -26.00 -24.91 -1.54
C ARG A 185 -26.26 -26.17 -0.71
N TYR A 186 -25.71 -26.23 0.50
CA TYR A 186 -25.86 -27.40 1.38
C TYR A 186 -26.98 -27.27 2.41
N ASN A 187 -27.83 -26.24 2.30
CA ASN A 187 -28.87 -25.90 3.28
C ASN A 187 -28.33 -25.93 4.73
N ILE A 188 -27.06 -25.57 4.92
CA ILE A 188 -26.43 -25.56 6.26
C ILE A 188 -27.12 -24.50 7.11
N ARG A 189 -27.57 -23.39 6.51
CA ARG A 189 -28.38 -22.38 7.18
C ARG A 189 -29.73 -22.93 7.66
N GLU A 190 -30.43 -23.72 6.84
CA GLU A 190 -31.71 -24.31 7.21
C GLU A 190 -31.57 -25.44 8.23
N SER A 191 -30.55 -26.29 8.12
CA SER A 191 -30.28 -27.33 9.12
C SER A 191 -29.86 -26.75 10.48
N MET A 192 -29.14 -25.61 10.47
CA MET A 192 -28.80 -24.85 11.67
C MET A 192 -29.97 -24.07 12.27
N LYS A 193 -30.99 -23.70 11.47
CA LYS A 193 -32.27 -23.16 11.94
C LYS A 193 -32.98 -24.15 12.88
N ILE A 194 -32.89 -25.44 12.55
CA ILE A 194 -33.55 -26.52 13.31
C ILE A 194 -32.77 -26.89 14.58
N THR A 195 -31.44 -26.77 14.56
CA THR A 195 -30.56 -27.28 15.62
C THR A 195 -30.01 -26.21 16.57
N SER A 196 -29.98 -24.92 16.20
CA SER A 196 -29.36 -23.87 17.02
C SER A 196 -30.39 -23.00 17.77
N ASN A 197 -30.26 -22.95 19.11
CA ASN A 197 -31.03 -22.06 19.98
C ASN A 197 -30.61 -20.57 19.86
N ASN A 198 -29.61 -20.19 19.04
CA ASN A 198 -29.16 -18.80 18.94
C ASN A 198 -28.44 -18.47 17.61
N TYR A 199 -29.17 -17.91 16.64
CA TYR A 199 -28.69 -17.49 15.32
C TYR A 199 -27.49 -16.54 15.36
N LEU A 200 -27.38 -15.70 16.41
CA LEU A 200 -26.24 -14.78 16.60
C LEU A 200 -24.90 -15.55 16.68
N LYS A 201 -24.88 -16.67 17.41
CA LYS A 201 -23.66 -17.48 17.57
C LYS A 201 -23.22 -18.10 16.24
N PHE A 202 -24.17 -18.48 15.40
CA PHE A 202 -23.89 -18.99 14.06
C PHE A 202 -23.29 -17.89 13.19
N PHE A 203 -23.93 -16.72 13.12
CA PHE A 203 -23.46 -15.58 12.32
C PHE A 203 -22.04 -15.16 12.71
N ILE A 204 -21.74 -15.03 14.00
CA ILE A 204 -20.38 -14.71 14.49
C ILE A 204 -19.38 -15.81 14.08
N THR A 205 -19.78 -17.08 14.10
CA THR A 205 -18.88 -18.16 13.66
C THR A 205 -18.60 -18.08 12.16
N GLU A 206 -19.59 -17.75 11.33
CA GLU A 206 -19.43 -17.57 9.88
C GLU A 206 -18.43 -16.43 9.59
N LEU A 207 -18.57 -15.29 10.28
CA LEU A 207 -17.61 -14.18 10.24
C LEU A 207 -16.18 -14.61 10.60
N CYS A 208 -16.01 -15.25 11.76
CA CYS A 208 -14.71 -15.70 12.22
C CYS A 208 -14.09 -16.76 11.29
N THR A 209 -14.90 -17.54 10.57
CA THR A 209 -14.42 -18.55 9.61
C THR A 209 -13.74 -17.89 8.40
N VAL A 210 -14.14 -16.68 8.03
CA VAL A 210 -13.48 -15.87 6.99
C VAL A 210 -12.27 -15.14 7.58
N LEU A 211 -12.47 -14.39 8.66
CA LEU A 211 -11.48 -13.45 9.19
C LEU A 211 -10.25 -14.13 9.79
N VAL A 212 -10.44 -15.16 10.62
CA VAL A 212 -9.33 -15.73 11.41
C VAL A 212 -8.22 -16.30 10.52
N PRO A 213 -8.50 -17.09 9.47
CA PRO A 213 -7.44 -17.63 8.63
C PRO A 213 -6.72 -16.56 7.80
N ILE A 214 -7.44 -15.54 7.32
CA ILE A 214 -6.83 -14.40 6.60
C ILE A 214 -5.87 -13.63 7.54
N ILE A 215 -6.30 -13.37 8.78
CA ILE A 215 -5.47 -12.69 9.79
C ILE A 215 -4.24 -13.53 10.11
N ILE A 216 -4.40 -14.82 10.41
CA ILE A 216 -3.27 -15.71 10.72
C ILE A 216 -2.28 -15.77 9.56
N PHE A 217 -2.77 -15.94 8.33
CA PHE A 217 -1.92 -16.05 7.15
C PHE A 217 -1.11 -14.77 6.91
N THR A 218 -1.78 -13.61 6.85
CA THR A 218 -1.10 -12.34 6.60
C THR A 218 -0.20 -11.91 7.75
N TYR A 219 -0.61 -12.12 9.00
CA TYR A 219 0.25 -11.81 10.14
C TYR A 219 1.51 -12.66 10.12
N THR A 220 1.38 -13.98 9.91
CA THR A 220 2.53 -14.90 9.88
C THR A 220 3.49 -14.53 8.74
N LEU A 221 2.98 -14.28 7.54
CA LEU A 221 3.79 -13.88 6.40
C LEU A 221 4.52 -12.55 6.66
N GLY A 222 3.82 -11.54 7.20
CA GLY A 222 4.41 -10.25 7.56
C GLY A 222 5.51 -10.36 8.61
N VAL A 223 5.32 -11.19 9.65
CA VAL A 223 6.35 -11.47 10.67
C VAL A 223 7.56 -12.15 10.05
N CYS A 224 7.37 -13.18 9.21
CA CYS A 224 8.47 -13.87 8.54
C CYS A 224 9.31 -12.92 7.69
N LEU A 225 8.68 -12.04 6.93
CA LEU A 225 9.35 -11.05 6.09
C LEU A 225 10.06 -9.96 6.91
N ASN A 226 9.43 -9.48 7.99
CA ASN A 226 10.07 -8.51 8.89
C ASN A 226 11.33 -9.09 9.55
N VAL A 227 11.25 -10.35 9.99
CA VAL A 227 12.39 -11.10 10.55
C VAL A 227 13.46 -11.33 9.49
N TYR A 228 13.08 -11.67 8.25
CA TYR A 228 14.01 -11.78 7.13
C TYR A 228 14.77 -10.47 6.89
N SER A 229 14.08 -9.33 6.86
CA SER A 229 14.71 -8.02 6.72
C SER A 229 15.69 -7.73 7.85
N TYR A 230 15.31 -8.01 9.10
CA TYR A 230 16.19 -7.89 10.26
C TYR A 230 17.48 -8.72 10.10
N PHE A 231 17.35 -10.01 9.74
CA PHE A 231 18.51 -10.87 9.56
C PHE A 231 19.43 -10.39 8.45
N LYS A 232 18.90 -9.83 7.35
CA LYS A 232 19.72 -9.34 6.24
C LYS A 232 20.63 -8.18 6.65
N PHE A 233 20.13 -7.28 7.51
CA PHE A 233 20.93 -6.18 8.08
C PHE A 233 21.92 -6.67 9.14
N TYR A 234 21.50 -7.61 9.99
CA TYR A 234 22.38 -8.21 11.00
C TYR A 234 23.58 -8.93 10.37
N VAL A 235 23.36 -9.68 9.29
CA VAL A 235 24.44 -10.39 8.55
C VAL A 235 25.36 -9.41 7.83
N ALA A 236 24.89 -8.20 7.51
CA ALA A 236 25.69 -7.14 6.90
C ALA A 236 26.39 -6.25 7.95
N ASP A 237 26.52 -6.73 9.19
CA ASP A 237 27.21 -6.07 10.31
C ASP A 237 26.64 -4.69 10.70
N TYR A 238 25.35 -4.45 10.43
CA TYR A 238 24.66 -3.26 10.92
C TYR A 238 24.03 -3.51 12.30
N ASP A 239 24.30 -2.60 13.25
CA ASP A 239 23.65 -2.60 14.55
C ASP A 239 22.21 -2.07 14.42
N ILE A 240 21.24 -2.98 14.48
CA ILE A 240 19.82 -2.66 14.30
C ILE A 240 18.94 -3.26 15.39
N GLU A 241 17.92 -2.50 15.79
CA GLU A 241 16.90 -2.96 16.73
C GLU A 241 15.74 -3.67 16.01
N TYR A 242 15.28 -4.79 16.56
CA TYR A 242 14.08 -5.46 16.06
C TYR A 242 12.82 -4.64 16.36
N LEU A 243 11.99 -4.42 15.34
CA LEU A 243 10.70 -3.73 15.48
C LEU A 243 9.54 -4.72 15.32
N PRO A 244 8.81 -5.07 16.39
CA PRO A 244 7.65 -5.94 16.30
C PRO A 244 6.53 -5.35 15.42
N MET A 245 5.98 -6.19 14.55
CA MET A 245 4.93 -5.78 13.60
C MET A 245 3.53 -5.64 14.23
N THR A 246 3.30 -6.30 15.37
CA THR A 246 1.97 -6.50 15.98
C THR A 246 1.20 -5.21 16.17
N THR A 247 1.85 -4.16 16.71
CA THR A 247 1.18 -2.89 17.03
C THR A 247 0.61 -2.22 15.78
N LYS A 248 1.41 -2.06 14.72
CA LYS A 248 0.95 -1.45 13.47
C LYS A 248 -0.07 -2.33 12.76
N TYR A 249 0.11 -3.64 12.79
CA TYR A 249 -0.83 -4.59 12.19
C TYR A 249 -2.21 -4.50 12.86
N CYS A 250 -2.27 -4.51 14.19
CA CYS A 250 -3.53 -4.38 14.94
C CYS A 250 -4.16 -2.99 14.78
N LEU A 251 -3.36 -1.93 14.69
CA LEU A 251 -3.87 -0.57 14.57
C LEU A 251 -4.45 -0.26 13.19
N TYR A 252 -3.81 -0.73 12.12
CA TYR A 252 -4.19 -0.36 10.75
C TYR A 252 -4.95 -1.48 10.03
N PHE A 253 -4.39 -2.70 10.01
CA PHE A 253 -4.93 -3.76 9.17
C PHE A 253 -6.25 -4.33 9.73
N ILE A 254 -6.30 -4.69 11.01
CA ILE A 254 -7.48 -5.34 11.60
C ILE A 254 -8.76 -4.48 11.46
N PRO A 255 -8.77 -3.18 11.81
CA PRO A 255 -9.97 -2.34 11.64
C PRO A 255 -10.45 -2.28 10.20
N SER A 256 -9.52 -2.12 9.26
CA SER A 256 -9.85 -2.07 7.83
C SER A 256 -10.47 -3.38 7.33
N LEU A 257 -9.92 -4.52 7.74
CA LEU A 257 -10.42 -5.84 7.38
C LEU A 257 -11.85 -6.06 7.89
N ILE A 258 -12.12 -5.68 9.15
CA ILE A 258 -13.45 -5.79 9.75
C ILE A 258 -14.43 -4.89 8.99
N CYS A 259 -14.02 -3.68 8.63
CA CYS A 259 -14.85 -2.75 7.87
C CYS A 259 -15.24 -3.30 6.49
N PHE A 260 -14.26 -3.70 5.67
CA PHE A 260 -14.53 -4.31 4.35
C PHE A 260 -15.44 -5.53 4.44
N THR A 261 -15.19 -6.39 5.43
CA THR A 261 -16.01 -7.57 5.68
C THR A 261 -17.45 -7.21 6.06
N SER A 262 -17.63 -6.21 6.92
CA SER A 262 -18.97 -5.75 7.35
C SER A 262 -19.79 -5.22 6.17
N VAL A 263 -19.19 -4.40 5.31
CA VAL A 263 -19.84 -3.83 4.13
C VAL A 263 -20.22 -4.91 3.14
N LEU A 264 -19.31 -5.85 2.84
CA LEU A 264 -19.61 -6.95 1.92
C LEU A 264 -20.74 -7.85 2.42
N ILE A 265 -20.76 -8.13 3.71
CA ILE A 265 -21.81 -8.94 4.30
C ILE A 265 -23.14 -8.20 4.25
N LEU A 266 -23.18 -6.89 4.49
CA LEU A 266 -24.39 -6.09 4.29
C LEU A 266 -24.92 -6.18 2.86
N ILE A 267 -24.04 -6.04 1.85
CA ILE A 267 -24.41 -6.13 0.44
C ILE A 267 -25.06 -7.49 0.12
N ILE A 268 -24.42 -8.57 0.55
CA ILE A 268 -24.91 -9.94 0.36
C ILE A 268 -26.22 -10.17 1.14
N SER A 269 -26.37 -9.53 2.30
CA SER A 269 -27.57 -9.64 3.13
C SER A 269 -28.76 -8.92 2.52
N ARG A 270 -28.57 -7.70 1.99
CA ARG A 270 -29.62 -6.84 1.42
C ARG A 270 -30.22 -7.45 0.15
N THR A 271 -29.39 -8.01 -0.73
CA THR A 271 -29.80 -8.27 -2.12
C THR A 271 -29.75 -9.73 -2.53
N LYS A 272 -30.82 -10.19 -3.19
CA LYS A 272 -30.85 -11.53 -3.82
C LYS A 272 -29.85 -11.64 -4.97
N ASN A 273 -29.58 -10.52 -5.65
CA ASN A 273 -28.60 -10.41 -6.75
C ASN A 273 -27.41 -9.55 -6.32
N TYR A 274 -26.66 -9.97 -5.31
CA TYR A 274 -25.50 -9.23 -4.79
C TYR A 274 -24.46 -8.88 -5.89
N MET A 275 -24.41 -9.66 -6.97
CA MET A 275 -23.59 -9.39 -8.16
C MET A 275 -23.84 -8.00 -8.78
N SER A 276 -25.05 -7.44 -8.68
CA SER A 276 -25.36 -6.12 -9.23
C SER A 276 -24.82 -4.96 -8.39
N ILE A 277 -24.50 -5.19 -7.11
CA ILE A 277 -24.01 -4.16 -6.18
C ILE A 277 -22.49 -4.27 -5.97
N MET A 278 -21.87 -5.40 -6.34
CA MET A 278 -20.41 -5.56 -6.28
C MET A 278 -19.61 -4.46 -7.00
N PRO A 279 -20.02 -3.93 -8.17
CA PRO A 279 -19.34 -2.80 -8.78
C PRO A 279 -19.25 -1.57 -7.86
N LEU A 280 -20.27 -1.33 -7.03
CA LEU A 280 -20.32 -0.21 -6.10
C LEU A 280 -19.30 -0.36 -4.97
N TYR A 281 -19.11 -1.60 -4.48
CA TYR A 281 -18.05 -1.93 -3.53
C TYR A 281 -16.65 -1.77 -4.15
N LEU A 282 -16.46 -2.19 -5.41
CA LEU A 282 -15.19 -2.00 -6.12
C LEU A 282 -14.86 -0.52 -6.32
N VAL A 283 -15.85 0.30 -6.70
CA VAL A 283 -15.67 1.76 -6.81
C VAL A 283 -15.27 2.35 -5.45
N TRP A 284 -15.88 1.89 -4.36
CA TRP A 284 -15.49 2.32 -3.02
C TRP A 284 -14.05 1.92 -2.65
N ILE A 285 -13.60 0.72 -3.02
CA ILE A 285 -12.19 0.32 -2.83
C ILE A 285 -11.26 1.22 -3.65
N ILE A 286 -11.56 1.43 -4.93
CA ILE A 286 -10.74 2.28 -5.80
C ILE A 286 -10.65 3.68 -5.22
N PHE A 287 -11.76 4.24 -4.73
CA PHE A 287 -11.78 5.52 -4.04
C PHE A 287 -10.88 5.53 -2.79
N ASN A 288 -10.85 4.45 -2.01
CA ASN A 288 -9.96 4.34 -0.85
C ASN A 288 -8.47 4.33 -1.22
N ILE A 289 -8.13 3.78 -2.40
CA ILE A 289 -6.74 3.71 -2.90
C ILE A 289 -6.32 5.05 -3.51
N THR A 290 -7.18 5.67 -4.35
CA THR A 290 -6.87 6.86 -5.15
C THR A 290 -7.89 8.02 -4.98
N PRO A 291 -8.11 8.55 -3.76
CA PRO A 291 -9.13 9.58 -3.53
C PRO A 291 -8.80 10.91 -4.23
N ARG A 292 -7.52 11.24 -4.45
CA ARG A 292 -7.12 12.48 -5.17
C ARG A 292 -7.49 12.46 -6.65
N ALA A 293 -7.55 11.28 -7.27
CA ALA A 293 -7.99 11.16 -8.66
C ALA A 293 -9.46 11.58 -8.84
N THR A 294 -10.24 11.60 -7.76
CA THR A 294 -11.68 11.84 -7.81
C THR A 294 -12.11 13.26 -7.42
N LYS A 295 -11.19 14.16 -7.00
CA LYS A 295 -11.48 15.57 -6.58
C LYS A 295 -12.77 15.69 -5.74
N LEU A 296 -13.04 14.72 -4.86
CA LEU A 296 -14.29 14.65 -4.12
C LEU A 296 -14.27 15.58 -2.88
N PRO A 297 -15.45 16.02 -2.39
CA PRO A 297 -15.57 16.83 -1.19
C PRO A 297 -14.93 16.18 0.05
N MET A 298 -14.47 17.01 0.99
CA MET A 298 -13.78 16.60 2.24
C MET A 298 -14.57 15.57 3.08
N ILE A 299 -15.90 15.56 2.98
CA ILE A 299 -16.77 14.56 3.65
C ILE A 299 -16.41 13.12 3.22
N PHE A 300 -16.01 12.92 1.97
CA PHE A 300 -15.61 11.60 1.46
C PHE A 300 -14.23 11.17 1.97
N GLU A 301 -13.39 12.08 2.46
CA GLU A 301 -12.12 11.72 3.10
C GLU A 301 -12.34 10.96 4.42
N SER A 302 -13.46 11.23 5.11
CA SER A 302 -13.86 10.48 6.32
C SER A 302 -14.21 9.02 6.05
N LEU A 303 -14.46 8.66 4.79
CA LEU A 303 -14.77 7.30 4.34
C LEU A 303 -13.51 6.50 3.94
N ILE A 304 -12.32 7.08 4.10
CA ILE A 304 -11.04 6.43 3.83
C ILE A 304 -10.66 5.54 5.01
N VAL A 305 -10.68 4.24 4.73
CA VAL A 305 -10.37 3.15 5.66
C VAL A 305 -8.92 2.67 5.50
N LEU A 306 -8.37 2.74 4.28
CA LEU A 306 -7.00 2.31 3.98
C LEU A 306 -5.93 3.27 4.55
N ARG A 307 -4.80 2.71 4.99
CA ARG A 307 -3.59 3.50 5.26
C ARG A 307 -2.93 3.79 3.91
N ARG A 308 -2.52 5.04 3.67
CA ARG A 308 -1.85 5.46 2.43
C ARG A 308 -0.43 5.93 2.69
N LEU A 309 0.44 5.76 1.70
CA LEU A 309 1.84 6.20 1.72
C LEU A 309 1.96 7.70 1.35
N ASP A 310 1.06 8.19 0.50
CA ASP A 310 1.18 9.47 -0.23
C ASP A 310 0.54 10.67 0.50
N THR A 311 0.00 10.49 1.70
CA THR A 311 -0.80 11.53 2.39
C THR A 311 -0.27 11.87 3.79
N ASN A 312 0.28 13.08 3.92
CA ASN A 312 0.39 13.86 5.17
C ASN A 312 -0.98 14.28 5.77
N ILE A 313 -2.10 13.80 5.20
CA ILE A 313 -3.46 14.22 5.58
C ILE A 313 -3.90 13.55 6.91
N LEU A 314 -3.21 12.50 7.34
CA LEU A 314 -3.53 11.82 8.60
C LEU A 314 -2.67 12.42 9.71
N ASN A 315 -3.22 13.40 10.44
CA ASN A 315 -2.67 13.80 11.75
C ASN A 315 -2.44 12.54 12.59
N GLU A 316 -1.18 12.22 12.88
CA GLU A 316 -0.81 10.99 13.59
C GLU A 316 -1.48 10.92 14.98
N ASP A 317 -1.76 12.08 15.57
CA ASP A 317 -2.34 12.26 16.90
C ASP A 317 -3.76 11.66 17.04
N ASN A 318 -4.55 11.59 15.96
CA ASN A 318 -5.94 11.11 16.00
C ASN A 318 -6.16 9.75 15.33
N ILE A 319 -5.08 9.02 14.99
CA ILE A 319 -5.18 7.73 14.31
C ILE A 319 -6.00 6.72 15.13
N ILE A 320 -5.75 6.61 16.44
CA ILE A 320 -6.44 5.65 17.30
C ILE A 320 -7.95 5.93 17.31
N ILE A 321 -8.35 7.19 17.47
CA ILE A 321 -9.76 7.60 17.49
C ILE A 321 -10.44 7.22 16.17
N ARG A 322 -9.79 7.48 15.03
CA ARG A 322 -10.30 7.09 13.72
C ARG A 322 -10.49 5.58 13.60
N GLN A 323 -9.52 4.78 14.03
CA GLN A 323 -9.60 3.32 13.94
C GLN A 323 -10.70 2.77 14.85
N VAL A 324 -10.87 3.33 16.05
CA VAL A 324 -12.01 3.00 16.93
C VAL A 324 -13.34 3.35 16.26
N PHE A 325 -13.45 4.52 15.63
CA PHE A 325 -14.64 4.93 14.91
C PHE A 325 -14.98 3.97 13.75
N ILE A 326 -13.98 3.55 12.97
CA ILE A 326 -14.14 2.54 11.90
C ILE A 326 -14.69 1.23 12.48
N VAL A 327 -14.14 0.76 13.60
CA VAL A 327 -14.62 -0.48 14.24
C VAL A 327 -16.07 -0.33 14.73
N VAL A 328 -16.42 0.80 15.35
CA VAL A 328 -17.79 1.07 15.82
C VAL A 328 -18.79 1.06 14.64
N ILE A 329 -18.48 1.77 13.55
CA ILE A 329 -19.29 1.74 12.33
C ILE A 329 -19.44 0.32 11.81
N SER A 330 -18.36 -0.45 11.77
CA SER A 330 -18.38 -1.83 11.27
C SER A 330 -19.28 -2.72 12.13
N ILE A 331 -19.29 -2.54 13.45
CA ILE A 331 -20.19 -3.26 14.35
C ILE A 331 -21.64 -2.88 14.08
N ILE A 332 -21.95 -1.59 13.88
CA ILE A 332 -23.31 -1.13 13.54
C ILE A 332 -23.77 -1.78 12.22
N ILE A 333 -22.93 -1.78 11.19
CA ILE A 333 -23.21 -2.42 9.90
C ILE A 333 -23.45 -3.93 10.06
N LEU A 334 -22.67 -4.62 10.89
CA LEU A 334 -22.85 -6.04 11.17
C LEU A 334 -24.17 -6.33 11.90
N ILE A 335 -24.58 -5.47 12.83
CA ILE A 335 -25.88 -5.59 13.52
C ILE A 335 -27.03 -5.43 12.53
N LEU A 336 -26.96 -4.44 11.63
CA LEU A 336 -27.95 -4.25 10.56
C LEU A 336 -28.02 -5.49 9.65
N SER A 337 -26.86 -5.99 9.23
CA SER A 337 -26.76 -7.20 8.40
C SER A 337 -27.35 -8.43 9.10
N TYR A 338 -27.09 -8.58 10.40
CA TYR A 338 -27.64 -9.65 11.22
C TYR A 338 -29.17 -9.58 11.28
N ASN A 339 -29.73 -8.40 11.53
CA ASN A 339 -31.18 -8.21 11.63
C ASN A 339 -31.88 -8.55 10.30
N GLU A 340 -31.35 -8.07 9.17
CA GLU A 340 -31.92 -8.37 7.86
C GLU A 340 -31.86 -9.85 7.49
N ARG A 341 -30.76 -10.52 7.82
CA ARG A 341 -30.67 -11.97 7.60
C ARG A 341 -31.60 -12.74 8.52
N LYS A 342 -31.75 -12.29 9.77
CA LYS A 342 -32.68 -12.90 10.72
C LYS A 342 -34.13 -12.79 10.21
N GLU A 343 -34.54 -11.62 9.71
CA GLU A 343 -35.88 -11.39 9.13
C GLU A 343 -36.13 -12.16 7.83
N LYS A 344 -35.10 -12.47 7.04
CA LYS A 344 -35.24 -13.31 5.83
C LYS A 344 -35.32 -14.81 6.14
N VAL A 345 -34.88 -15.22 7.33
CA VAL A 345 -34.77 -16.62 7.75
C VAL A 345 -35.91 -17.06 8.69
N LEU A 346 -36.48 -16.11 9.45
CA LEU A 346 -37.70 -16.25 10.25
C LEU A 346 -38.92 -15.87 9.42
#